data_AF-A0A924LIE5-F1
#
_entry.id   AF-A0A924LIE5-F1
#
_cell.length_a   1.000
_cell.length_b   1.000
_cell.length_c   1.000
_cell.angle_alpha   90.00
_cell.angle_beta   90.00
_cell.angle_gamma   90.00
#
_symmetry.space_group_name_H-M   'P 1'
#
loop_
_entity.id
_entity.type
_entity.pdbx_description
1 polymer ?
#
loop_
_entity_poly.entity_id
_entity_poly.type
_entity_poly.pdbx_seq_one_letter_code
_entity_poly.pdbx_strand_id
1 'polypeptide(L)'
;MNAFLQMHRLLCSPFVDEALYRAALGDGRADLSTVGRYLAIPIPDRPVLSVYFDAAYYLALYPDIRDAGADPLLHFLEYGISELRSPHPLIHPRTMAAHDPLLLGDPPSTDGLLDALEYDLAASSPYFDPSWYQDSLGTEAPANGQLRHFILQGLQQGRNPNPFLDLAWYIQHNIDVPTDPYQAFRHFVLIGDPEGRTPGTRFDPALYWARYPDVATSRAAPLRHFLEFGRSEGRQAGADSGATAFLYEVGQPMPIDIAAVRNAGSAL
;
A
#
# COMPACT_ATOMS: atom_id res chain seq x y z
N MET A 1 28.75 21.93 -10.32
CA MET A 1 27.69 22.95 -10.11
C MET A 1 26.33 22.50 -10.64
N ASN A 2 26.23 21.95 -11.86
CA ASN A 2 24.95 21.51 -12.45
C ASN A 2 24.27 20.36 -11.67
N ALA A 3 25.01 19.27 -11.37
CA ALA A 3 24.47 18.14 -10.60
C ALA A 3 23.99 18.52 -9.19
N PHE A 4 24.72 19.39 -8.47
CA PHE A 4 24.31 19.82 -7.13
C PHE A 4 22.98 20.59 -7.13
N LEU A 5 22.80 21.50 -8.10
CA LEU A 5 21.56 22.26 -8.24
C LEU A 5 20.39 21.37 -8.66
N GLN A 6 20.65 20.35 -9.48
CA GLN A 6 19.66 19.36 -9.83
C GLN A 6 19.21 18.55 -8.59
N MET A 7 20.14 18.08 -7.75
CA MET A 7 19.77 17.35 -6.52
C MET A 7 19.00 18.23 -5.54
N HIS A 8 19.38 19.50 -5.40
CA HIS A 8 18.61 20.46 -4.63
C HIS A 8 17.16 20.58 -5.13
N ARG A 9 16.95 20.69 -6.46
CA ARG A 9 15.59 20.72 -7.03
C ARG A 9 14.79 19.47 -6.70
N LEU A 10 15.40 18.28 -6.80
CA LEU A 10 14.74 17.02 -6.45
C LEU A 10 14.33 17.01 -4.97
N LEU A 11 15.23 17.40 -4.06
CA LEU A 11 14.95 17.44 -2.62
C LEU A 11 13.93 18.52 -2.23
N CYS A 12 13.69 19.52 -3.08
CA CYS A 12 12.60 20.48 -2.92
C CYS A 12 11.23 19.94 -3.36
N SER A 13 11.15 18.76 -3.98
CA SER A 13 9.88 18.13 -4.38
C SER A 13 8.94 17.99 -3.17
N PRO A 14 7.64 18.29 -3.29
CA PRO A 14 6.68 18.12 -2.19
C PRO A 14 6.59 16.68 -1.68
N PHE A 15 7.04 15.71 -2.47
CA PHE A 15 7.17 14.31 -2.06
C PHE A 15 8.18 14.08 -0.92
N VAL A 16 9.11 15.02 -0.72
CA VAL A 16 10.00 15.09 0.44
C VAL A 16 9.31 15.84 1.57
N ASP A 17 8.94 15.15 2.65
CA ASP A 17 8.28 15.72 3.82
C ASP A 17 9.21 16.74 4.51
N GLU A 18 8.80 18.01 4.55
CA GLU A 18 9.57 19.10 5.17
C GLU A 18 9.89 18.83 6.65
N ALA A 19 8.95 18.21 7.38
CA ALA A 19 9.13 17.88 8.79
C ALA A 19 10.21 16.81 9.00
N LEU A 20 10.21 15.75 8.18
CA LEU A 20 11.22 14.69 8.22
C LEU A 20 12.59 15.25 7.81
N TYR A 21 12.62 16.08 6.78
CA TYR A 21 13.84 16.74 6.32
C TYR A 21 14.48 17.59 7.41
N ARG A 22 13.70 18.47 8.05
CA ARG A 22 14.20 19.29 9.16
C ARG A 22 14.61 18.48 10.36
N ALA A 23 13.88 17.42 10.71
CA ALA A 23 14.25 16.54 11.81
C ALA A 23 15.60 15.86 11.56
N ALA A 24 15.88 15.43 10.32
CA ALA A 24 17.10 14.74 9.96
C ALA A 24 18.30 15.66 9.71
N LEU A 25 18.05 16.84 9.13
CA LEU A 25 19.08 17.73 8.60
C LEU A 25 19.07 19.12 9.25
N GLY A 26 18.23 19.38 10.25
CA GLY A 26 18.25 20.58 11.09
C GLY A 26 17.72 21.88 10.47
N ASP A 27 17.79 22.06 9.15
CA ASP A 27 17.18 23.21 8.45
C ASP A 27 16.35 22.72 7.24
N GLY A 28 15.61 23.62 6.63
CA GLY A 28 14.70 23.33 5.53
C GLY A 28 15.41 23.01 4.22
N ARG A 29 14.70 22.31 3.34
CA ARG A 29 15.19 21.89 2.03
C ARG A 29 15.57 23.03 1.07
N ALA A 30 15.17 24.27 1.37
CA ALA A 30 15.55 25.46 0.61
C ALA A 30 16.98 25.95 0.89
N ASP A 31 17.62 25.47 1.96
CA ASP A 31 19.02 25.78 2.26
C ASP A 31 19.95 24.80 1.55
N LEU A 32 20.76 25.31 0.61
CA LEU A 32 21.76 24.53 -0.12
C LEU A 32 22.75 23.80 0.80
N SER A 33 23.01 24.28 2.02
CA SER A 33 23.91 23.61 2.96
C SER A 33 23.37 22.24 3.41
N THR A 34 22.05 22.07 3.44
CA THR A 34 21.39 20.82 3.86
C THR A 34 21.53 19.71 2.82
N VAL A 35 21.48 20.07 1.52
CA VAL A 35 21.70 19.14 0.40
C VAL A 35 23.10 18.54 0.49
N GLY A 36 24.11 19.37 0.77
CA GLY A 36 25.49 18.90 0.97
C GLY A 36 25.60 17.90 2.12
N ARG A 37 24.88 18.13 3.23
CA ARG A 37 24.84 17.20 4.37
C ARG A 37 24.16 15.89 4.02
N TYR A 38 23.01 15.93 3.35
CA TYR A 38 22.33 14.73 2.87
C TYR A 38 23.23 13.88 1.97
N LEU A 39 23.90 14.51 0.99
CA LEU A 39 24.78 13.82 0.06
C LEU A 39 26.04 13.23 0.71
N ALA A 40 26.48 13.80 1.84
CA ALA A 40 27.61 13.28 2.61
C ALA A 40 27.25 12.04 3.46
N ILE A 41 25.96 11.75 3.67
CA ILE A 41 25.51 10.56 4.37
C ILE A 41 25.60 9.35 3.42
N PRO A 42 26.25 8.24 3.82
CA PRO A 42 26.25 7.00 3.04
C PRO A 42 24.83 6.54 2.72
N ILE A 43 24.59 6.04 1.50
CA ILE A 43 23.25 5.65 1.04
C ILE A 43 22.48 4.75 2.04
N PRO A 44 23.10 3.72 2.66
CA PRO A 44 22.41 2.89 3.65
C PRO A 44 21.95 3.64 4.92
N ASP A 45 22.61 4.75 5.24
CA ASP A 45 22.38 5.54 6.45
C ASP A 45 21.54 6.79 6.17
N ARG A 46 21.09 7.00 4.92
CA ARG A 46 20.31 8.18 4.55
C ARG A 46 18.97 8.18 5.27
N PRO A 47 18.54 9.34 5.81
CA PRO A 47 17.31 9.43 6.55
C PRO A 47 16.10 9.17 5.65
N VAL A 48 15.02 8.67 6.26
CA VAL A 48 13.71 8.65 5.61
C VAL A 48 13.22 10.08 5.47
N LEU A 49 12.99 10.49 4.23
CA LEU A 49 12.56 11.85 3.88
C LEU A 49 11.14 11.90 3.29
N SER A 50 10.49 10.75 3.11
CA SER A 50 9.12 10.64 2.64
C SER A 50 8.43 9.48 3.32
N VAL A 51 7.23 9.70 3.84
CA VAL A 51 6.37 8.60 4.34
C VAL A 51 5.94 7.63 3.24
N TYR A 52 6.03 8.05 1.98
CA TYR A 52 5.62 7.30 0.79
C TYR A 52 6.81 6.65 0.06
N PHE A 53 8.01 6.65 0.65
CA PHE A 53 9.20 6.04 0.06
C PHE A 53 9.91 5.11 1.05
N ASP A 54 10.12 3.86 0.65
CA ASP A 54 10.96 2.91 1.37
C ASP A 54 12.17 2.51 0.53
N ALA A 55 13.33 3.04 0.92
CA ALA A 55 14.60 2.77 0.25
C ALA A 55 14.99 1.28 0.25
N ALA A 56 14.72 0.56 1.34
CA ALA A 56 15.06 -0.85 1.44
C ALA A 56 14.13 -1.71 0.58
N TYR A 57 12.84 -1.39 0.55
CA TYR A 57 11.89 -1.99 -0.39
C TYR A 57 12.30 -1.71 -1.85
N TYR A 58 12.61 -0.45 -2.17
CA TYR A 58 12.97 -0.04 -3.52
C TYR A 58 14.22 -0.76 -4.03
N LEU A 59 15.27 -0.85 -3.22
CA LEU A 59 16.52 -1.53 -3.59
C LEU A 59 16.37 -3.06 -3.63
N ALA A 60 15.45 -3.64 -2.86
CA ALA A 60 15.12 -5.05 -2.96
C ALA A 60 14.36 -5.37 -4.25
N LEU A 61 13.43 -4.49 -4.65
CA LEU A 61 12.60 -4.65 -5.84
C LEU A 61 13.35 -4.31 -7.14
N TYR A 62 14.30 -3.38 -7.10
CA TYR A 62 15.06 -2.90 -8.26
C TYR A 62 16.57 -3.15 -8.12
N PRO A 63 17.03 -4.39 -8.42
CA PRO A 63 18.45 -4.75 -8.39
C PRO A 63 19.33 -3.87 -9.27
N ASP A 64 18.81 -3.35 -10.39
CA ASP A 64 19.53 -2.43 -11.28
C ASP A 64 19.97 -1.16 -10.57
N ILE A 65 19.14 -0.62 -9.67
CA ILE A 65 19.46 0.59 -8.89
C ILE A 65 20.42 0.25 -7.76
N ARG A 66 20.19 -0.87 -7.08
CA ARG A 66 21.06 -1.39 -6.02
C ARG A 66 22.47 -1.66 -6.51
N ASP A 67 22.60 -2.40 -7.61
CA ASP A 67 23.88 -2.84 -8.15
C ASP A 67 24.64 -1.66 -8.79
N ALA A 68 23.93 -0.62 -9.26
CA ALA A 68 24.54 0.65 -9.67
C ALA A 68 25.02 1.52 -8.50
N GLY A 69 24.61 1.21 -7.26
CA GLY A 69 24.91 2.04 -6.07
C GLY A 69 24.29 3.44 -6.15
N ALA A 70 23.20 3.60 -6.90
CA ALA A 70 22.49 4.86 -7.03
C ALA A 70 21.67 5.17 -5.77
N ASP A 71 21.48 6.45 -5.46
CA ASP A 71 20.58 6.82 -4.37
C ASP A 71 19.13 6.50 -4.77
N PRO A 72 18.39 5.69 -3.99
CA PRO A 72 17.07 5.23 -4.38
C PRO A 72 16.02 6.34 -4.36
N LEU A 73 16.09 7.29 -3.41
CA LEU A 73 15.12 8.39 -3.33
C LEU A 73 15.33 9.36 -4.49
N LEU A 74 16.55 9.81 -4.72
CA LEU A 74 16.88 10.70 -5.83
C LEU A 74 16.56 10.04 -7.18
N HIS A 75 16.87 8.75 -7.33
CA HIS A 75 16.48 7.99 -8.52
C HIS A 75 14.97 7.99 -8.72
N PHE A 76 14.18 7.75 -7.67
CA PHE A 76 12.73 7.74 -7.77
C PHE A 76 12.16 9.11 -8.16
N LEU A 77 12.65 10.17 -7.53
CA LEU A 77 12.24 11.55 -7.80
C LEU A 77 12.58 11.99 -9.23
N GLU A 78 13.71 11.52 -9.76
CA GLU A 78 14.21 11.92 -11.08
C GLU A 78 13.64 11.07 -12.23
N TYR A 79 13.58 9.75 -12.04
CA TYR A 79 13.24 8.78 -13.08
C TYR A 79 12.11 7.83 -12.66
N GLY A 80 12.17 7.32 -11.42
CA GLY A 80 11.34 6.18 -11.02
C GLY A 80 9.84 6.40 -11.17
N ILE A 81 9.32 7.60 -10.87
CA ILE A 81 7.89 7.88 -11.07
C ILE A 81 7.48 7.86 -12.55
N SER A 82 8.30 8.45 -13.44
CA SER A 82 8.04 8.44 -14.89
C SER A 82 8.11 7.02 -15.48
N GLU A 83 8.87 6.13 -14.85
CA GLU A 83 8.96 4.71 -15.18
C GLU A 83 7.88 3.85 -14.46
N LEU A 84 7.01 4.47 -13.66
CA LEU A 84 5.99 3.83 -12.83
C LEU A 84 6.55 2.78 -11.86
N ARG A 85 7.77 3.01 -11.33
CA ARG A 85 8.38 2.16 -10.29
C ARG A 85 7.67 2.37 -8.96
N SER A 86 7.28 1.28 -8.29
CA SER A 86 6.73 1.29 -6.92
C SER A 86 7.75 1.81 -5.89
N PRO A 87 7.49 2.96 -5.23
CA PRO A 87 8.37 3.52 -4.20
C PRO A 87 8.23 2.83 -2.83
N HIS A 88 7.14 2.08 -2.64
CA HIS A 88 6.69 1.61 -1.34
C HIS A 88 5.77 0.39 -1.52
N PRO A 89 5.74 -0.59 -0.60
CA PRO A 89 4.92 -1.81 -0.75
C PRO A 89 3.39 -1.57 -0.79
N LEU A 90 2.94 -0.39 -0.34
CA LEU A 90 1.54 0.07 -0.42
C LEU A 90 1.26 1.01 -1.61
N ILE A 91 2.24 1.25 -2.49
CA ILE A 91 2.11 2.20 -3.61
C ILE A 91 2.57 1.53 -4.90
N HIS A 92 1.64 1.35 -5.83
CA HIS A 92 1.84 0.73 -7.13
C HIS A 92 1.39 1.68 -8.25
N PRO A 93 2.25 2.64 -8.67
CA PRO A 93 1.90 3.65 -9.68
C PRO A 93 1.42 3.04 -11.00
N ARG A 94 1.95 1.87 -11.38
CA ARG A 94 1.51 1.14 -12.58
C ARG A 94 0.05 0.72 -12.51
N THR A 95 -0.41 0.20 -11.39
CA THR A 95 -1.82 -0.20 -11.20
C THR A 95 -2.72 1.04 -11.16
N MET A 96 -2.28 2.10 -10.46
CA MET A 96 -2.99 3.39 -10.44
C MET A 96 -3.19 3.97 -11.86
N ALA A 97 -2.12 4.04 -12.66
CA ALA A 97 -2.14 4.55 -14.03
C ALA A 97 -2.89 3.62 -15.01
N ALA A 98 -2.99 2.32 -14.73
CA ALA A 98 -3.78 1.39 -15.54
C ALA A 98 -5.29 1.64 -15.39
N HIS A 99 -5.74 2.13 -14.23
CA HIS A 99 -7.13 2.50 -13.99
C HIS A 99 -7.47 3.88 -14.57
N ASP A 100 -6.58 4.86 -14.40
CA ASP A 100 -6.69 6.19 -14.99
C ASP A 100 -5.31 6.67 -15.47
N PRO A 101 -5.06 6.70 -16.79
CA PRO A 101 -3.78 7.09 -17.37
C PRO A 101 -3.33 8.52 -17.05
N LEU A 102 -4.24 9.42 -16.69
CA LEU A 102 -3.92 10.83 -16.40
C LEU A 102 -3.80 11.12 -14.90
N LEU A 103 -4.12 10.15 -14.05
CA LEU A 103 -4.13 10.30 -12.58
C LEU A 103 -2.81 10.83 -12.02
N LEU A 104 -1.68 10.38 -12.57
CA LEU A 104 -0.34 10.75 -12.10
C LEU A 104 0.27 11.92 -12.89
N GLY A 105 -0.46 12.48 -13.85
CA GLY A 105 0.01 13.46 -14.83
C GLY A 105 0.56 12.84 -16.12
N ASP A 106 0.85 13.71 -17.11
CA ASP A 106 1.47 13.35 -18.38
C ASP A 106 2.67 14.28 -18.68
N PRO A 107 3.93 13.83 -18.46
CA PRO A 107 4.29 12.50 -17.93
C PRO A 107 3.95 12.34 -16.44
N PRO A 108 3.89 11.10 -15.91
CA PRO A 108 3.71 10.84 -14.49
C PRO A 108 4.74 11.57 -13.62
N SER A 109 4.28 12.16 -12.51
CA SER A 109 5.10 13.02 -11.65
C SER A 109 4.90 12.73 -10.17
N THR A 110 5.86 13.14 -9.33
CA THR A 110 5.73 13.00 -7.88
C THR A 110 4.58 13.82 -7.31
N ASP A 111 4.25 14.95 -7.95
CA ASP A 111 3.16 15.83 -7.52
C ASP A 111 1.81 15.15 -7.80
N GLY A 112 1.62 14.61 -9.00
CA GLY A 112 0.43 13.83 -9.34
C GLY A 112 0.27 12.57 -8.47
N LEU A 113 1.39 11.89 -8.15
CA LEU A 113 1.36 10.79 -7.19
C LEU A 113 0.95 11.27 -5.80
N LEU A 114 1.54 12.34 -5.29
CA LEU A 114 1.23 12.87 -3.97
C LEU A 114 -0.24 13.27 -3.87
N ASP A 115 -0.77 13.97 -4.88
CA ASP A 115 -2.19 14.34 -4.94
C ASP A 115 -3.08 13.10 -4.94
N ALA A 116 -2.75 12.07 -5.73
CA ALA A 116 -3.53 10.84 -5.76
C ALA A 116 -3.59 10.14 -4.39
N LEU A 117 -2.51 10.19 -3.61
CA LEU A 117 -2.41 9.56 -2.30
C LEU A 117 -3.03 10.39 -1.18
N GLU A 118 -2.82 11.71 -1.18
CA GLU A 118 -3.31 12.62 -0.14
C GLU A 118 -4.80 12.95 -0.34
N TYR A 119 -5.34 12.84 -1.56
CA TYR A 119 -6.77 13.01 -1.85
C TYR A 119 -7.51 11.69 -2.09
N ASP A 120 -6.87 10.54 -1.85
CA ASP A 120 -7.46 9.20 -2.00
C ASP A 120 -8.15 8.98 -3.37
N LEU A 121 -7.55 9.52 -4.45
CA LEU A 121 -8.17 9.53 -5.78
C LEU A 121 -8.28 8.12 -6.41
N ALA A 122 -7.49 7.17 -5.93
CA ALA A 122 -7.52 5.78 -6.34
C ALA A 122 -6.95 4.87 -5.24
N ALA A 123 -7.19 3.55 -5.37
CA ALA A 123 -6.46 2.56 -4.59
C ALA A 123 -4.96 2.68 -4.86
N SER A 124 -4.16 2.85 -3.80
CA SER A 124 -2.72 3.07 -3.93
C SER A 124 -1.97 1.80 -4.31
N SER A 125 -2.52 0.63 -3.98
CA SER A 125 -1.99 -0.68 -4.37
C SER A 125 -3.07 -1.75 -4.31
N PRO A 126 -2.84 -2.95 -4.90
CA PRO A 126 -3.73 -4.09 -4.69
C PRO A 126 -3.94 -4.43 -3.20
N TYR A 127 -2.96 -4.16 -2.34
CA TYR A 127 -3.03 -4.47 -0.91
C TYR A 127 -3.74 -3.41 -0.07
N PHE A 128 -4.00 -2.21 -0.60
CA PHE A 128 -4.57 -1.10 0.15
C PHE A 128 -5.60 -0.32 -0.66
N ASP A 129 -6.84 -0.42 -0.19
CA ASP A 129 -7.97 0.33 -0.71
C ASP A 129 -8.37 1.40 0.31
N PRO A 130 -8.21 2.70 0.00
CA PRO A 130 -8.52 3.78 0.93
C PRO A 130 -10.01 3.79 1.31
N SER A 131 -10.92 3.40 0.41
CA SER A 131 -12.36 3.37 0.71
C SER A 131 -12.70 2.32 1.78
N TRP A 132 -12.15 1.12 1.64
CA TRP A 132 -12.30 0.07 2.65
C TRP A 132 -11.66 0.46 3.98
N TYR A 133 -10.47 1.08 3.94
CA TYR A 133 -9.79 1.50 5.16
C TYR A 133 -10.56 2.60 5.90
N GLN A 134 -11.09 3.59 5.17
CA GLN A 134 -11.97 4.62 5.70
C GLN A 134 -13.21 4.01 6.38
N ASP A 135 -13.89 3.08 5.71
CA ASP A 135 -15.04 2.35 6.28
C ASP A 135 -14.67 1.59 7.56
N SER A 136 -13.46 1.00 7.61
CA SER A 136 -12.97 0.26 8.78
C SER A 136 -12.68 1.15 10.00
N LEU A 137 -12.39 2.43 9.77
CA LEU A 137 -12.19 3.45 10.80
C LEU A 137 -13.52 4.09 11.24
N GLY A 138 -14.54 4.09 10.37
CA GLY A 138 -15.83 4.71 10.65
C GLY A 138 -15.68 6.20 10.97
N THR A 139 -16.23 6.64 12.10
CA THR A 139 -16.20 8.07 12.48
C THR A 139 -14.81 8.60 12.86
N GLU A 140 -13.82 7.71 13.05
CA GLU A 140 -12.44 8.08 13.35
C GLU A 140 -11.63 8.38 12.08
N ALA A 141 -12.18 8.09 10.90
CA ALA A 141 -11.46 8.26 9.65
C ALA A 141 -11.17 9.74 9.35
N PRO A 142 -9.96 10.09 8.90
CA PRO A 142 -9.72 11.41 8.34
C PRO A 142 -10.55 11.59 7.06
N ALA A 143 -10.78 12.85 6.66
CA ALA A 143 -11.54 13.15 5.44
C ALA A 143 -10.84 12.65 4.17
N ASN A 144 -9.51 12.66 4.17
CA ASN A 144 -8.63 12.20 3.11
C ASN A 144 -7.27 11.77 3.69
N GLY A 145 -6.38 11.23 2.85
CA GLY A 145 -5.06 10.77 3.25
C GLY A 145 -5.11 9.46 4.03
N GLN A 146 -5.98 8.53 3.62
CA GLN A 146 -6.16 7.24 4.30
C GLN A 146 -4.85 6.45 4.38
N LEU A 147 -4.07 6.42 3.30
CA LEU A 147 -2.76 5.75 3.30
C LEU A 147 -1.80 6.41 4.29
N ARG A 148 -1.79 7.75 4.37
CA ARG A 148 -0.95 8.50 5.32
C ARG A 148 -1.29 8.11 6.75
N HIS A 149 -2.57 8.11 7.08
CA HIS A 149 -3.07 7.70 8.39
C HIS A 149 -2.68 6.25 8.69
N PHE A 150 -2.85 5.34 7.73
CA PHE A 150 -2.48 3.94 7.90
C PHE A 150 -1.00 3.75 8.22
N ILE A 151 -0.11 4.38 7.45
CA ILE A 151 1.35 4.27 7.64
C ILE A 151 1.77 4.87 8.99
N LEU A 152 1.29 6.05 9.35
CA LEU A 152 1.74 6.77 10.54
C LEU A 152 1.09 6.29 11.84
N GLN A 153 -0.13 5.75 11.77
CA GLN A 153 -0.93 5.41 12.96
C GLN A 153 -1.53 4.01 12.86
N GLY A 154 -2.19 3.69 11.73
CA GLY A 154 -2.93 2.45 11.57
C GLY A 154 -2.12 1.19 11.85
N LEU A 155 -0.90 1.10 11.29
CA LEU A 155 0.01 -0.03 11.51
C LEU A 155 0.35 -0.21 13.00
N GLN A 156 0.65 0.88 13.71
CA GLN A 156 0.97 0.84 15.14
C GLN A 156 -0.26 0.50 16.01
N GLN A 157 -1.45 0.82 15.53
CA GLN A 157 -2.73 0.44 16.15
C GLN A 157 -3.17 -0.99 15.79
N GLY A 158 -2.35 -1.74 15.03
CA GLY A 158 -2.68 -3.10 14.60
C GLY A 158 -3.80 -3.17 13.55
N ARG A 159 -4.05 -2.08 12.82
CA ARG A 159 -4.99 -2.07 11.70
C ARG A 159 -4.40 -2.87 10.53
N ASN A 160 -5.28 -3.55 9.79
CA ASN A 160 -4.92 -4.30 8.59
C ASN A 160 -5.08 -3.42 7.34
N PRO A 161 -4.29 -3.64 6.27
CA PRO A 161 -4.38 -2.86 5.04
C PRO A 161 -5.55 -3.27 4.13
N ASN A 162 -6.06 -4.50 4.32
CA ASN A 162 -7.21 -5.07 3.62
C ASN A 162 -7.83 -6.19 4.49
N PRO A 163 -9.03 -6.71 4.16
CA PRO A 163 -9.70 -7.68 5.02
C PRO A 163 -9.11 -9.10 4.97
N PHE A 164 -8.17 -9.37 4.08
CA PHE A 164 -7.61 -10.71 3.84
C PHE A 164 -6.21 -10.90 4.43
N LEU A 165 -5.51 -9.81 4.76
CA LEU A 165 -4.24 -9.81 5.46
C LEU A 165 -4.44 -9.42 6.91
N ASP A 166 -4.31 -10.38 7.81
CA ASP A 166 -4.21 -10.16 9.25
C ASP A 166 -2.73 -10.10 9.63
N LEU A 167 -2.20 -8.88 9.75
CA LEU A 167 -0.77 -8.66 9.94
C LEU A 167 -0.29 -9.14 11.32
N ALA A 168 -1.12 -8.97 12.35
CA ALA A 168 -0.80 -9.45 13.69
C ALA A 168 -0.76 -10.99 13.73
N TRP A 169 -1.72 -11.64 13.07
CA TRP A 169 -1.71 -13.10 12.90
C TRP A 169 -0.47 -13.54 12.11
N TYR A 170 -0.16 -12.88 11.00
CA TYR A 170 0.98 -13.20 10.15
C TYR A 170 2.30 -13.16 10.91
N ILE A 171 2.53 -12.12 11.72
CA ILE A 171 3.72 -11.99 12.58
C ILE A 171 3.80 -13.15 13.59
N GLN A 172 2.69 -13.49 14.25
CA GLN A 172 2.68 -14.54 15.28
C GLN A 172 2.94 -15.94 14.74
N HIS A 173 2.63 -16.19 13.47
CA HIS A 173 2.74 -17.51 12.85
C HIS A 173 4.02 -17.71 12.03
N ASN A 174 4.86 -16.68 11.91
CA ASN A 174 6.11 -16.73 11.14
C ASN A 174 7.28 -16.19 11.97
N ILE A 175 8.10 -17.10 12.52
CA ILE A 175 9.19 -16.76 13.45
C ILE A 175 10.31 -15.93 12.80
N ASP A 176 10.46 -16.00 11.48
CA ASP A 176 11.43 -15.24 10.69
C ASP A 176 10.98 -13.81 10.36
N VAL A 177 9.71 -13.48 10.61
CA VAL A 177 9.13 -12.17 10.29
C VAL A 177 9.42 -11.17 11.41
N PRO A 178 9.87 -9.93 11.08
CA PRO A 178 10.05 -8.88 12.07
C PRO A 178 8.77 -8.59 12.86
N THR A 179 8.90 -8.25 14.15
CA THR A 179 7.76 -7.89 15.00
C THR A 179 7.23 -6.47 14.74
N ASP A 180 8.03 -5.61 14.10
CA ASP A 180 7.58 -4.30 13.68
C ASP A 180 6.55 -4.44 12.53
N PRO A 181 5.31 -3.90 12.68
CA PRO A 181 4.25 -4.10 11.69
C PRO A 181 4.64 -3.65 10.29
N TYR A 182 5.34 -2.53 10.16
CA TYR A 182 5.74 -2.03 8.85
C TYR A 182 6.72 -2.98 8.15
N GLN A 183 7.76 -3.41 8.87
CA GLN A 183 8.72 -4.37 8.34
C GLN A 183 8.09 -5.74 8.06
N ALA A 184 7.14 -6.18 8.87
CA ALA A 184 6.37 -7.40 8.63
C ALA A 184 5.54 -7.29 7.34
N PHE A 185 4.88 -6.15 7.12
CA PHE A 185 4.12 -5.92 5.89
C PHE A 185 5.03 -5.91 4.66
N ARG A 186 6.18 -5.23 4.74
CA ARG A 186 7.19 -5.28 3.67
C ARG A 186 7.67 -6.71 3.40
N HIS A 187 7.95 -7.49 4.44
CA HIS A 187 8.31 -8.90 4.30
C HIS A 187 7.18 -9.67 3.59
N PHE A 188 5.93 -9.47 3.99
CA PHE A 188 4.80 -10.14 3.36
C PHE A 188 4.73 -9.84 1.86
N VAL A 189 4.81 -8.57 1.45
CA VAL A 189 4.73 -8.19 0.03
C VAL A 189 5.90 -8.74 -0.80
N LEU A 190 7.13 -8.71 -0.27
CA LEU A 190 8.32 -9.12 -1.02
C LEU A 190 8.56 -10.63 -1.02
N ILE A 191 8.16 -11.32 0.06
CA ILE A 191 8.54 -12.72 0.33
C ILE A 191 7.29 -13.54 0.62
N GLY A 192 6.49 -13.13 1.59
CA GLY A 192 5.36 -13.92 2.11
C GLY A 192 4.31 -14.29 1.06
N ASP A 193 3.72 -13.30 0.39
CA ASP A 193 2.71 -13.53 -0.65
C ASP A 193 3.31 -14.27 -1.85
N PRO A 194 4.47 -13.88 -2.43
CA PRO A 194 5.10 -14.68 -3.48
C PRO A 194 5.38 -16.16 -3.12
N GLU A 195 5.71 -16.46 -1.86
CA GLU A 195 5.89 -17.84 -1.35
C GLU A 195 4.57 -18.56 -1.04
N GLY A 196 3.43 -17.86 -1.06
CA GLY A 196 2.12 -18.41 -0.70
C GLY A 196 1.94 -18.61 0.80
N ARG A 197 2.60 -17.80 1.63
CA ARG A 197 2.40 -17.83 3.08
C ARG A 197 0.99 -17.33 3.43
N THR A 198 0.33 -18.02 4.35
CA THR A 198 -1.03 -17.68 4.78
C THR A 198 -1.06 -16.27 5.38
N PRO A 199 -1.83 -15.32 4.81
CA PRO A 199 -1.90 -13.95 5.29
C PRO A 199 -2.84 -13.78 6.50
N GLY A 200 -3.65 -14.79 6.79
CA GLY A 200 -4.64 -14.80 7.86
C GLY A 200 -5.71 -15.86 7.60
N THR A 201 -6.76 -15.88 8.40
CA THR A 201 -7.79 -16.92 8.33
C THR A 201 -8.80 -16.74 7.20
N ARG A 202 -8.78 -15.59 6.51
CA ARG A 202 -9.78 -15.24 5.47
C ARG A 202 -9.31 -15.51 4.04
N PHE A 203 -8.07 -15.95 3.86
CA PHE A 203 -7.51 -16.29 2.56
C PHE A 203 -6.53 -17.45 2.69
N ASP A 204 -6.74 -18.51 1.90
CA ASP A 204 -5.86 -19.67 1.85
C ASP A 204 -5.12 -19.69 0.50
N PRO A 205 -3.82 -19.30 0.47
CA PRO A 205 -3.01 -19.31 -0.74
C PRO A 205 -2.90 -20.68 -1.42
N ALA A 206 -2.76 -21.75 -0.62
CA ALA A 206 -2.60 -23.10 -1.12
C ALA A 206 -3.88 -23.58 -1.78
N LEU A 207 -5.03 -23.32 -1.16
CA LEU A 207 -6.32 -23.63 -1.76
C LEU A 207 -6.59 -22.77 -3.01
N TYR A 208 -6.22 -21.48 -2.97
CA TYR A 208 -6.39 -20.57 -4.10
C TYR A 208 -5.60 -21.06 -5.33
N TRP A 209 -4.32 -21.41 -5.17
CA TRP A 209 -3.52 -21.97 -6.26
C TRP A 209 -4.01 -23.34 -6.72
N ALA A 210 -4.44 -24.21 -5.81
CA ALA A 210 -5.01 -25.51 -6.18
C ALA A 210 -6.29 -25.37 -7.02
N ARG A 211 -7.10 -24.34 -6.71
CA ARG A 211 -8.35 -24.04 -7.43
C ARG A 211 -8.11 -23.33 -8.75
N TYR A 212 -7.04 -22.55 -8.85
CA TYR A 212 -6.74 -21.70 -10.00
C TYR A 212 -5.33 -21.99 -10.56
N PRO A 213 -5.17 -23.09 -11.34
CA PRO A 213 -3.87 -23.51 -11.85
C PRO A 213 -3.19 -22.51 -12.79
N ASP A 214 -3.96 -21.66 -13.46
CA ASP A 214 -3.45 -20.56 -14.29
C ASP A 214 -2.64 -19.56 -13.47
N VAL A 215 -3.13 -19.20 -12.28
CA VAL A 215 -2.43 -18.34 -11.32
C VAL A 215 -1.18 -19.03 -10.80
N ALA A 216 -1.30 -20.29 -10.40
CA ALA A 216 -0.17 -21.08 -9.89
C ALA A 216 0.96 -21.19 -10.94
N THR A 217 0.60 -21.41 -12.21
CA THR A 217 1.56 -21.50 -13.32
C THR A 217 2.28 -20.18 -13.56
N SER A 218 1.58 -19.05 -13.44
CA SER A 218 2.19 -17.72 -13.56
C SER A 218 3.11 -17.34 -12.39
N ARG A 219 3.11 -18.14 -11.31
CA ARG A 219 3.77 -17.83 -10.02
C ARG A 219 3.40 -16.45 -9.48
N ALA A 220 2.19 -15.98 -9.79
CA ALA A 220 1.69 -14.76 -9.22
C ALA A 220 1.46 -14.93 -7.72
N ALA A 221 1.87 -13.93 -6.95
CA ALA A 221 1.54 -13.80 -5.54
C ALA A 221 -0.01 -13.90 -5.38
N PRO A 222 -0.53 -14.90 -4.65
CA PRO A 222 -1.92 -15.31 -4.71
C PRO A 222 -2.87 -14.28 -4.10
N LEU A 223 -2.52 -13.66 -2.97
CA LEU A 223 -3.38 -12.63 -2.40
C LEU A 223 -3.42 -11.41 -3.31
N ARG A 224 -2.26 -10.96 -3.82
CA ARG A 224 -2.21 -9.87 -4.80
C ARG A 224 -3.06 -10.16 -6.03
N HIS A 225 -2.91 -11.35 -6.62
CA HIS A 225 -3.70 -11.74 -7.79
C HIS A 225 -5.19 -11.71 -7.48
N PHE A 226 -5.59 -12.23 -6.32
CA PHE A 226 -7.00 -12.22 -5.91
C PHE A 226 -7.54 -10.80 -5.75
N LEU A 227 -6.78 -9.91 -5.10
CA LEU A 227 -7.16 -8.52 -4.88
C LEU A 227 -7.23 -7.71 -6.18
N GLU A 228 -6.30 -7.96 -7.12
CA GLU A 228 -6.18 -7.21 -8.37
C GLU A 228 -7.12 -7.71 -9.47
N PHE A 229 -7.26 -9.03 -9.64
CA PHE A 229 -8.04 -9.63 -10.72
C PHE A 229 -9.12 -10.57 -10.20
N GLY A 230 -8.75 -11.47 -9.28
CA GLY A 230 -9.59 -12.61 -8.91
C GLY A 230 -10.99 -12.23 -8.44
N ARG A 231 -11.14 -11.16 -7.65
CA ARG A 231 -12.47 -10.68 -7.22
C ARG A 231 -13.36 -10.28 -8.40
N SER A 232 -12.81 -9.55 -9.37
CA SER A 232 -13.53 -9.10 -10.57
C SER A 232 -13.86 -10.26 -11.52
N GLU A 233 -13.03 -11.31 -11.52
CA GLU A 233 -13.24 -12.55 -12.27
C GLU A 233 -14.19 -13.54 -11.58
N GLY A 234 -14.73 -13.20 -10.40
CA GLY A 234 -15.61 -14.09 -9.63
C GLY A 234 -14.89 -15.25 -8.93
N ARG A 235 -13.56 -15.18 -8.79
CA ARG A 235 -12.78 -16.18 -8.04
C ARG A 235 -13.07 -16.08 -6.54
N GLN A 236 -12.89 -17.19 -5.83
CA GLN A 236 -13.15 -17.28 -4.40
C GLN A 236 -11.84 -17.23 -3.61
N ALA A 237 -11.83 -16.53 -2.47
CA ALA A 237 -10.68 -16.32 -1.59
C ALA A 237 -10.12 -17.59 -0.92
N GLY A 238 -10.85 -18.71 -0.98
CA GLY A 238 -10.41 -19.99 -0.44
C GLY A 238 -10.61 -20.20 1.07
N ALA A 239 -11.11 -19.21 1.82
CA ALA A 239 -11.68 -19.52 3.14
C ALA A 239 -13.02 -20.23 2.91
N ASP A 240 -13.12 -21.51 3.27
CA ASP A 240 -14.39 -22.24 3.22
C ASP A 240 -15.43 -21.41 3.99
N SER A 241 -16.49 -21.03 3.27
CA SER A 241 -17.59 -20.21 3.74
C SER A 241 -18.46 -21.04 4.71
N GLY A 242 -17.89 -21.39 5.87
CA GLY A 242 -18.52 -22.23 6.89
C GLY A 242 -18.74 -21.53 8.23
N ALA A 243 -18.07 -20.41 8.51
CA ALA A 243 -18.34 -19.60 9.69
C ALA A 243 -17.87 -18.16 9.43
N THR A 244 -18.76 -17.18 9.65
CA THR A 244 -18.56 -15.71 9.46
C THR A 244 -18.86 -15.12 8.07
N ALA A 245 -19.81 -15.70 7.33
CA ALA A 245 -20.48 -15.00 6.22
C ALA A 245 -21.66 -14.11 6.69
N PHE A 246 -21.44 -13.30 7.73
CA PHE A 246 -22.33 -12.20 8.07
C PHE A 246 -21.48 -10.96 8.34
N LEU A 247 -21.86 -9.85 7.70
CA LEU A 247 -21.29 -8.49 7.78
C LEU A 247 -20.38 -8.01 6.62
N TYR A 248 -20.65 -8.42 5.38
CA TYR A 248 -20.38 -7.53 4.23
C TYR A 248 -21.49 -7.66 3.17
N GLU A 249 -22.67 -7.11 3.47
CA GLU A 249 -23.59 -6.65 2.42
C GLU A 249 -23.61 -5.13 2.44
N VAL A 250 -23.09 -4.54 1.38
CA VAL A 250 -23.09 -3.10 1.12
C VAL A 250 -24.48 -2.67 0.68
N GLY A 251 -25.11 -1.79 1.47
CA GLY A 251 -25.82 -0.62 0.95
C GLY A 251 -27.03 -0.82 0.02
N GLN A 252 -28.03 -1.61 0.41
CA GLN A 252 -29.40 -1.43 -0.09
C GLN A 252 -30.39 -1.39 1.09
N PRO A 253 -31.18 -0.31 1.29
CA PRO A 253 -32.28 -0.36 2.23
C PRO A 253 -33.35 -1.31 1.70
N MET A 254 -33.57 -2.43 2.39
CA MET A 254 -34.72 -3.31 2.16
C MET A 254 -36.01 -2.49 2.34
N PRO A 255 -36.93 -2.45 1.35
CA PRO A 255 -38.26 -1.90 1.59
C PRO A 255 -39.01 -2.81 2.56
N ILE A 256 -39.30 -2.29 3.75
CA ILE A 256 -40.21 -2.94 4.69
C ILE A 256 -41.63 -2.82 4.12
N ASP A 257 -42.19 -3.93 3.64
CA ASP A 257 -43.62 -4.03 3.36
C ASP A 257 -44.37 -4.15 4.70
N ILE A 258 -44.84 -3.01 5.19
CA ILE A 258 -45.59 -2.88 6.45
C ILE A 258 -47.00 -3.50 6.34
N ALA A 259 -47.44 -3.99 5.17
CA ALA A 259 -48.76 -4.59 4.97
C ALA A 259 -48.80 -6.10 5.32
N ALA A 260 -47.67 -6.81 5.38
CA ALA A 260 -47.64 -8.26 5.61
C ALA A 260 -47.67 -8.67 7.10
N VAL A 261 -47.41 -7.75 8.04
CA VAL A 261 -47.30 -8.07 9.49
C VAL A 261 -48.65 -7.98 10.24
N ARG A 262 -49.75 -7.60 9.57
CA ARG A 262 -51.07 -7.46 10.21
C ARG A 262 -52.00 -8.68 10.14
N ASN A 263 -51.66 -9.77 9.45
CA ASN A 263 -52.57 -10.90 9.20
C ASN A 263 -52.14 -12.28 9.73
N ALA A 264 -51.16 -12.37 10.64
CA ALA A 264 -50.69 -13.66 11.18
C ALA A 264 -50.71 -13.73 12.72
N GLY A 265 -51.84 -13.33 13.33
CA GLY A 265 -51.99 -13.41 14.80
C GLY A 265 -53.45 -13.39 15.25
N SER A 266 -54.24 -14.41 14.89
CA SER A 266 -55.45 -14.86 15.61
C SER A 266 -55.96 -16.18 15.04
N ALA A 267 -55.31 -17.29 15.39
CA ALA A 267 -55.90 -18.62 15.38
C ALA A 267 -55.04 -19.55 16.25
N LEU A 268 -55.36 -19.56 17.55
CA LEU A 268 -55.44 -20.72 18.45
C LEU A 268 -55.74 -20.20 19.86
#